data_AF-A0A291N467-F1
#
_entry.id   AF-A0A291N467-F1
#
_cell.length_a   1.000
_cell.length_b   1.000
_cell.length_c   1.000
_cell.angle_alpha   90.00
_cell.angle_beta   90.00
_cell.angle_gamma   90.00
#
_symmetry.space_group_name_H-M   'P 1'
#
loop_
_entity.id
_entity.type
_entity.pdbx_description
1 polymer ?
#
loop_
_entity_poly.entity_id
_entity_poly.type
_entity_poly.pdbx_seq_one_letter_code
_entity_poly.pdbx_strand_id
1 'polypeptide(L)'
;MEPAKSLIEQLRAAMHQQGINQLGLSEKLKISPSTMSRALETERVSGAVFKRAEAWLLTLKKRDGSDEELHLLRKSISLLQSAHEKLDALATMCDAKRSGDVAND
;
A
#
# COMPACT_ATOMS: atom_id res chain seq x y z
N MET A 1 -6.45 -15.21 16.75
CA MET A 1 -6.71 -14.25 15.66
C MET A 1 -5.34 -13.85 15.13
N GLU A 2 -4.94 -14.35 13.95
CA GLU A 2 -3.60 -14.03 13.39
C GLU A 2 -3.52 -12.55 12.99
N PRO A 3 -2.40 -11.86 13.21
CA PRO A 3 -2.24 -10.47 12.80
C PRO A 3 -2.26 -10.35 11.26
N ALA A 4 -2.85 -9.26 10.75
CA ALA A 4 -2.86 -8.97 9.33
C ALA A 4 -1.43 -8.76 8.82
N LYS A 5 -0.99 -9.59 7.86
CA LYS A 5 0.32 -9.47 7.22
C LYS A 5 0.51 -8.10 6.58
N SER A 6 1.71 -7.53 6.69
CA SER A 6 2.02 -6.23 6.08
C SER A 6 1.88 -6.30 4.56
N LEU A 7 1.64 -5.16 3.89
CA LEU A 7 1.54 -5.15 2.42
C LEU A 7 2.81 -5.68 1.75
N ILE A 8 3.98 -5.41 2.33
CA ILE A 8 5.27 -5.89 1.84
C ILE A 8 5.37 -7.42 1.99
N GLU A 9 4.92 -7.98 3.12
CA GLU A 9 4.84 -9.43 3.30
C GLU A 9 3.88 -10.07 2.29
N GLN A 10 2.74 -9.44 2.02
CA GLN A 10 1.78 -9.91 1.01
C GLN A 10 2.39 -9.86 -0.41
N LEU A 11 3.15 -8.81 -0.74
CA LEU A 11 3.85 -8.70 -2.02
C LEU A 11 4.94 -9.77 -2.17
N ARG A 12 5.74 -10.01 -1.12
CA ARG A 12 6.76 -11.08 -1.13
C ARG A 12 6.13 -12.46 -1.30
N ALA A 13 5.02 -12.73 -0.60
CA ALA A 13 4.27 -13.97 -0.76
C ALA A 13 3.70 -14.13 -2.19
N ALA A 14 3.10 -13.07 -2.74
CA ALA A 14 2.56 -13.08 -4.10
C ALA A 14 3.66 -13.25 -5.16
N MET A 15 4.83 -12.64 -4.98
CA MET A 15 6.00 -12.87 -5.84
C MET A 15 6.40 -14.34 -5.87
N HIS A 16 6.50 -14.98 -4.70
CA HIS A 16 6.82 -16.40 -4.58
C HIS A 16 5.75 -17.28 -5.22
N GLN A 17 4.47 -17.00 -4.99
CA GLN A 17 3.35 -17.74 -5.58
C GLN A 17 3.30 -17.63 -7.11
N GLN A 18 3.63 -16.46 -7.66
CA GLN A 18 3.64 -16.23 -9.11
C GLN A 18 4.97 -16.63 -9.77
N GLY A 19 5.98 -17.06 -9.01
CA GLY A 19 7.29 -17.40 -9.53
C GLY A 19 8.03 -16.21 -10.15
N ILE A 20 7.77 -14.98 -9.68
CA ILE A 20 8.39 -13.75 -10.21
C ILE A 20 9.38 -13.15 -9.21
N ASN A 21 10.44 -12.54 -9.75
CA ASN A 21 11.39 -11.77 -8.96
C ASN A 21 10.96 -10.30 -8.84
N GLN A 22 11.75 -9.47 -8.16
CA GLN A 22 11.45 -8.06 -7.92
C GLN A 22 11.33 -7.24 -9.21
N LEU A 23 12.08 -7.61 -10.25
CA LEU A 23 11.98 -7.01 -11.58
C LEU A 23 10.60 -7.29 -12.19
N GLY A 24 10.17 -8.56 -12.17
CA GLY A 24 8.82 -8.95 -12.59
C GLY A 24 7.72 -8.26 -11.77
N LEU A 25 7.91 -8.10 -10.47
CA LEU A 25 6.97 -7.32 -9.64
C LEU A 25 6.90 -5.85 -10.07
N SER A 26 8.05 -5.23 -10.33
CA SER A 26 8.15 -3.84 -10.78
C SER A 26 7.40 -3.63 -12.10
N GLU A 27 7.53 -4.58 -13.04
CA GLU A 27 6.78 -4.59 -14.29
C GLU A 27 5.27 -4.74 -14.08
N LYS A 28 4.84 -5.70 -13.24
CA LYS A 28 3.41 -5.91 -12.92
C LYS A 28 2.78 -4.66 -12.32
N LEU A 29 3.51 -3.97 -11.45
CA LEU A 29 3.05 -2.77 -10.78
C LEU A 29 3.35 -1.49 -11.58
N LYS A 30 3.99 -1.58 -12.74
CA LYS A 30 4.41 -0.45 -13.60
C LYS A 30 5.24 0.60 -12.84
N ILE A 31 6.04 0.16 -11.87
CA ILE A 31 6.88 1.02 -11.02
C ILE A 31 8.34 0.80 -11.40
N SER A 32 9.19 1.82 -11.24
CA SER A 32 10.62 1.64 -11.50
C SER A 32 11.25 0.62 -10.54
N PRO A 33 12.19 -0.22 -10.99
CA PRO A 33 12.86 -1.20 -10.14
C PRO A 33 13.52 -0.56 -8.90
N SER A 34 14.06 0.66 -9.03
CA SER A 34 14.65 1.41 -7.93
C SER A 34 13.63 1.82 -6.86
N THR A 35 12.44 2.26 -7.27
CA THR A 35 11.36 2.60 -6.34
C THR A 35 10.86 1.36 -5.61
N MET A 36 10.76 0.23 -6.32
CA MET A 36 10.38 -1.05 -5.72
C MET A 36 11.44 -1.56 -4.74
N SER A 37 12.73 -1.43 -5.06
CA SER A 37 13.82 -1.83 -4.15
C SER A 37 13.77 -1.06 -2.85
N ARG A 38 13.67 0.25 -2.95
CA ARG A 38 13.55 1.12 -1.79
C ARG A 38 12.32 0.78 -0.95
N ALA A 39 11.19 0.44 -1.58
CA ALA A 39 9.98 0.07 -0.86
C ALA A 39 10.10 -1.26 -0.11
N LEU A 40 10.76 -2.26 -0.72
CA LEU A 40 10.99 -3.57 -0.10
C LEU A 40 12.05 -3.51 1.01
N GLU A 41 13.07 -2.66 0.86
CA GLU A 41 14.15 -2.45 1.84
C GLU A 41 13.68 -1.66 3.07
N THR A 42 12.89 -0.61 2.86
CA THR A 42 12.42 0.27 3.95
C THR A 42 11.11 -0.18 4.58
N GLU A 43 10.52 -1.26 4.06
CA GLU A 43 9.18 -1.74 4.37
C GLU A 43 8.09 -0.66 4.27
N ARG A 44 8.34 0.37 3.45
CA ARG A 44 7.46 1.52 3.26
C ARG A 44 7.14 1.69 1.78
N VAL A 45 5.85 1.68 1.47
CA VAL A 45 5.34 2.01 0.14
C VAL A 45 4.79 3.43 0.14
N SER A 46 5.09 4.19 -0.91
CA SER A 46 4.37 5.45 -1.16
C SER A 46 2.92 5.15 -1.56
N GLY A 47 2.00 6.10 -1.37
CA GLY A 47 0.58 5.90 -1.70
C GLY A 47 0.33 5.45 -3.15
N ALA A 48 1.16 5.90 -4.11
CA ALA A 48 1.08 5.45 -5.50
C ALA A 48 1.49 3.98 -5.68
N VAL A 49 2.52 3.53 -4.97
CA VAL A 49 2.98 2.13 -4.98
C VAL A 49 1.94 1.24 -4.28
N PHE A 50 1.39 1.73 -3.17
CA PHE A 50 0.33 1.07 -2.40
C PHE A 50 -0.88 0.76 -3.29
N LYS A 51 -1.46 1.77 -3.97
CA LYS A 51 -2.65 1.58 -4.82
C LYS A 51 -2.43 0.53 -5.92
N ARG A 52 -1.24 0.50 -6.51
CA ARG A 52 -0.91 -0.46 -7.59
C ARG A 52 -0.68 -1.86 -7.04
N ALA A 53 0.05 -1.98 -5.93
CA ALA A 53 0.27 -3.24 -5.23
C ALA A 53 -1.05 -3.88 -4.78
N GLU A 54 -1.93 -3.07 -4.18
CA GLU A 54 -3.26 -3.47 -3.72
C GLU A 54 -4.15 -3.95 -4.87
N ALA A 55 -4.21 -3.18 -5.97
CA ALA A 55 -4.98 -3.58 -7.15
C ALA A 55 -4.48 -4.90 -7.74
N TRP A 56 -3.15 -5.10 -7.78
CA TRP A 56 -2.56 -6.34 -8.29
C TRP A 56 -2.84 -7.54 -7.37
N LEU A 57 -2.67 -7.39 -6.06
CA LEU A 57 -3.00 -8.45 -5.08
C LEU A 57 -4.49 -8.83 -5.13
N LEU A 58 -5.39 -7.85 -5.28
CA LEU A 58 -6.81 -8.08 -5.54
C LEU A 58 -7.03 -8.90 -6.81
N THR A 59 -6.32 -8.59 -7.91
CA THR A 59 -6.45 -9.36 -9.16
C THR A 59 -5.94 -10.79 -9.03
N LEU A 60 -4.91 -11.04 -8.22
CA LEU A 60 -4.45 -12.40 -7.94
C LEU A 60 -5.48 -13.18 -7.12
N LYS A 61 -6.04 -12.56 -6.07
CA LYS A 61 -7.11 -13.18 -5.29
C LYS A 61 -8.39 -13.41 -6.08
N LYS A 62 -8.69 -12.60 -7.11
CA LYS A 62 -9.79 -12.89 -8.05
C LYS A 62 -9.63 -14.17 -8.84
N ARG A 63 -8.41 -14.68 -9.00
CA ARG A 63 -8.15 -15.93 -9.72
C ARG A 63 -8.22 -17.16 -8.82
N ASP A 64 -8.08 -16.99 -7.49
CA ASP A 64 -8.05 -18.08 -6.51
C ASP A 64 -9.20 -18.06 -5.47
N GLY A 65 -9.89 -16.94 -5.25
CA GLY A 65 -10.77 -16.72 -4.10
C GLY A 65 -12.27 -16.70 -4.43
N SER A 66 -13.08 -17.13 -3.45
CA SER A 66 -14.53 -16.96 -3.50
C SER A 66 -14.90 -15.47 -3.39
N ASP A 67 -16.07 -15.10 -3.94
CA ASP A 67 -16.57 -13.72 -3.95
C ASP A 67 -16.61 -13.06 -2.55
N GLU A 68 -16.70 -13.86 -1.50
CA GLU A 68 -16.77 -13.43 -0.10
C GLU A 68 -15.43 -12.92 0.43
N GLU A 69 -14.32 -13.59 0.10
CA GLU A 69 -12.98 -13.13 0.47
C GLU A 69 -12.59 -11.83 -0.25
N LEU A 70 -13.05 -11.68 -1.50
CA LEU A 70 -12.90 -10.45 -2.27
C LEU A 70 -13.66 -9.27 -1.68
N HIS A 71 -14.87 -9.54 -1.19
CA HIS A 71 -15.68 -8.53 -0.52
C HIS A 71 -15.02 -8.04 0.77
N LEU A 72 -14.53 -8.96 1.62
CA LEU A 72 -13.81 -8.63 2.85
C LEU A 72 -12.52 -7.84 2.59
N LEU A 73 -11.78 -8.20 1.53
CA LEU A 73 -10.58 -7.46 1.16
C LEU A 73 -10.91 -6.05 0.70
N ARG A 74 -11.91 -5.87 -0.17
CA ARG A 74 -12.38 -4.54 -0.61
C ARG A 74 -12.81 -3.66 0.56
N LYS A 75 -13.51 -4.24 1.55
CA LYS A 75 -13.93 -3.51 2.75
C LYS A 75 -12.73 -3.07 3.60
N SER A 76 -11.77 -3.96 3.81
CA SER A 76 -10.53 -3.65 4.53
C SER A 76 -9.72 -2.55 3.84
N ILE A 77 -9.66 -2.59 2.51
CA ILE A 77 -8.99 -1.59 1.68
C ILE A 77 -9.64 -0.22 1.80
N SER A 78 -10.97 -0.15 1.72
CA SER A 78 -11.70 1.11 1.88
C SER A 78 -11.49 1.74 3.25
N LEU A 79 -11.41 0.93 4.31
CA LEU A 79 -11.11 1.40 5.67
C LEU A 79 -9.68 1.95 5.76
N LEU A 80 -8.70 1.29 5.16
CA LEU A 80 -7.31 1.74 5.14
C LEU A 80 -7.14 3.04 4.35
N GLN A 81 -7.83 3.20 3.22
CA GLN A 81 -7.80 4.44 2.44
C GLN A 81 -8.38 5.62 3.24
N SER A 82 -9.52 5.43 3.90
CA SER A 82 -10.11 6.48 4.74
C SER A 82 -9.20 6.85 5.92
N ALA A 83 -8.52 5.87 6.53
CA ALA A 83 -7.55 6.13 7.59
C ALA A 83 -6.34 6.92 7.08
N HIS A 84 -5.84 6.60 5.88
CA HIS A 84 -4.72 7.32 5.26
C HIS A 84 -5.09 8.77 4.92
N GLU A 85 -6.27 9.02 4.34
CA GLU A 85 -6.76 10.38 4.05
C GLU A 85 -6.89 11.23 5.31
N LYS A 86 -7.34 10.65 6.41
CA LYS A 86 -7.40 11.32 7.72
C LYS A 86 -6.02 11.67 8.25
N LEU A 87 -5.05 10.78 8.09
CA LEU A 87 -3.66 11.02 8.50
C LEU A 87 -3.00 12.13 7.67
N ASP A 88 -3.22 12.14 6.35
CA ASP A 88 -2.71 13.21 5.47
C ASP A 88 -3.35 14.58 5.80
N ALA A 89 -4.65 14.60 6.10
CA ALA A 89 -5.33 15.81 6.56
C ALA A 89 -4.75 16.33 7.88
N LEU A 90 -4.49 15.43 8.84
CA LEU A 90 -3.85 15.78 10.11
C LEU A 90 -2.42 16.29 9.92
N ALA A 91 -1.62 15.66 9.05
CA ALA A 91 -0.28 16.11 8.74
C ALA A 91 -0.29 17.53 8.14
N THR A 92 -1.20 17.78 7.19
CA THR A 92 -1.39 19.11 6.58
C THR A 92 -1.79 20.17 7.62
N MET A 93 -2.68 19.82 8.56
CA MET A 93 -3.06 20.72 9.66
C MET A 93 -1.90 21.01 10.61
N CYS A 94 -1.07 20.02 10.95
CA CYS A 94 0.11 20.20 11.78
C CYS A 94 1.14 21.12 11.13
N ASP A 95 1.38 20.96 9.83
CA ASP A 95 2.29 21.82 9.06
C ASP A 95 1.76 23.25 8.95
N ALA A 96 0.46 23.42 8.71
CA ALA A 96 -0.18 24.74 8.70
C ALA A 96 -0.10 25.44 10.08
N LYS A 97 -0.30 24.70 11.17
CA LYS A 97 -0.20 25.25 12.53
C LYS A 97 1.24 25.63 12.89
N ARG A 98 2.22 24.86 12.45
CA ARG A 98 3.66 25.17 12.61
C ARG A 98 4.10 26.38 11.79
N SER A 99 3.51 26.59 10.61
CA SER A 99 3.76 27.77 9.76
C SER A 99 3.03 29.03 10.24
N GLY A 100 1.93 28.90 10.99
CA GLY A 100 1.14 30.01 11.52
C GLY A 100 1.65 30.59 12.84
N ASP A 101 2.51 29.86 13.56
CA ASP A 101 3.10 30.29 14.85
C ASP A 101 4.28 31.28 14.69
N VAL A 102 4.64 31.66 13.46
CA VAL A 102 5.76 32.58 13.16
C VAL A 102 5.28 34.03 12.96
N ALA A 103 3.98 34.32 13.11
CA ALA A 103 3.39 35.62 12.76
C ALA A 103 2.64 36.35 13.89
N ASN A 104 2.95 36.06 15.15
CA ASN A 104 2.51 36.91 16.27
C ASN A 104 3.73 37.46 17.01
N ASP A 105 4.25 38.56 16.48
CA ASP A 105 5.01 39.59 17.20
C ASP A 105 4.03 40.70 17.63
#